data_AF-A0A838F348-F1
#
_entry.id   AF-A0A838F348-F1
#
_cell.length_a   1.000
_cell.length_b   1.000
_cell.length_c   1.000
_cell.angle_alpha   90.00
_cell.angle_beta   90.00
_cell.angle_gamma   90.00
#
_symmetry.space_group_name_H-M   'P 1'
#
loop_
_entity.id
_entity.type
_entity.pdbx_description
1 polymer ?
#
loop_
_entity_poly.entity_id
_entity_poly.type
_entity_poly.pdbx_seq_one_letter_code
_entity_poly.pdbx_strand_id
1 'polypeptide(L)'
;MEKLLDEDAEFERCNPKKYEQDRIAALEIDYSKNITKKNPDEHMLSRSFKRKLRKGFVPYWHRPLDFWIWKNYYDQLLEVFKMSYDSFGNVSVMLLARLKYLVRHLPRDLRMYESSIEICLIELYRARIITKSTLLQLLDLELAPAAREMIVQQIEQNMDIFIYENDLDTIIKNGQAFDSFILSVVGQRMLMNGLREIPEWGTSDGANFIVPSFLAQG
;
A
#
# COMPACT_ATOMS: atom_id res chain seq x y z
N MET A 1 -3.71 11.57 -17.41
CA MET A 1 -3.68 12.54 -16.30
C MET A 1 -4.76 13.60 -16.45
N GLU A 2 -4.83 14.29 -17.60
CA GLU A 2 -5.91 15.25 -17.90
C GLU A 2 -7.30 14.62 -17.76
N LYS A 3 -7.50 13.43 -18.33
CA LYS A 3 -8.76 12.65 -18.16
C LYS A 3 -9.23 12.48 -16.71
N LEU A 4 -8.32 12.28 -15.75
CA LEU A 4 -8.68 12.11 -14.33
C LEU A 4 -9.11 13.43 -13.67
N LEU A 5 -8.50 14.54 -14.09
CA LEU A 5 -8.92 15.87 -13.66
C LEU A 5 -10.24 16.28 -14.32
N ASP A 6 -10.44 15.87 -15.57
CA ASP A 6 -11.67 16.11 -16.32
C ASP A 6 -12.83 15.29 -15.75
N GLU A 7 -12.63 14.01 -15.43
CA GLU A 7 -13.61 13.14 -14.75
C GLU A 7 -14.06 13.70 -13.39
N ASP A 8 -13.12 14.17 -12.57
CA ASP A 8 -13.44 14.79 -11.27
C ASP A 8 -14.13 16.16 -11.45
N ALA A 9 -13.74 16.95 -12.46
CA ALA A 9 -14.41 18.21 -12.80
C ALA A 9 -15.83 17.99 -13.37
N GLU A 10 -16.04 16.92 -14.14
CA GLU A 10 -17.36 16.49 -14.60
C GLU A 10 -18.23 16.07 -13.41
N PHE A 11 -17.67 15.33 -12.45
CA PHE A 11 -18.41 14.95 -11.24
C PHE A 11 -18.83 16.17 -10.40
N GLU A 12 -17.96 17.18 -10.26
CA GLU A 12 -18.27 18.46 -9.62
C GLU A 12 -19.39 19.21 -10.37
N ARG A 13 -19.36 19.21 -11.71
CA ARG A 13 -20.39 19.86 -12.55
C ARG A 13 -21.74 19.16 -12.49
N CYS A 14 -21.75 17.83 -12.55
CA CYS A 14 -22.98 17.03 -12.60
C CYS A 14 -23.67 16.97 -11.24
N ASN A 15 -22.93 16.96 -10.12
CA ASN A 15 -23.50 16.79 -8.78
C ASN A 15 -22.86 17.73 -7.74
N PRO A 16 -22.96 19.07 -7.88
CA PRO A 16 -22.21 20.02 -7.06
C PRO A 16 -22.56 19.95 -5.56
N LYS A 17 -23.83 19.70 -5.23
CA LYS A 17 -24.26 19.58 -3.82
C LYS A 17 -23.72 18.32 -3.15
N LYS A 18 -23.79 17.18 -3.84
CA LYS A 18 -23.27 15.91 -3.34
C LYS A 18 -21.75 15.96 -3.23
N TYR A 19 -21.10 16.55 -4.23
CA TYR A 19 -19.65 16.80 -4.22
C TYR A 19 -19.22 17.60 -2.99
N GLU A 20 -19.91 18.72 -2.71
CA GLU A 20 -19.57 19.56 -1.57
C GLU A 20 -19.86 18.87 -0.24
N GLN A 21 -20.94 18.08 -0.14
CA GLN A 21 -21.23 17.25 1.03
C GLN A 21 -20.16 16.19 1.27
N ASP A 22 -19.76 15.45 0.24
CA ASP A 22 -18.70 14.44 0.30
C ASP A 22 -17.35 15.09 0.65
N ARG A 23 -17.08 16.29 0.12
CA ARG A 23 -15.89 17.08 0.43
C ARG A 23 -15.85 17.54 1.89
N ILE A 24 -16.96 18.08 2.40
CA ILE A 24 -17.08 18.50 3.80
C ILE A 24 -16.96 17.28 4.71
N ALA A 25 -17.62 16.17 4.37
CA ALA A 25 -17.52 14.92 5.09
C ALA A 25 -16.08 14.36 5.09
N ALA A 26 -15.28 14.60 4.05
CA ALA A 26 -13.88 14.23 4.01
C ALA A 26 -12.97 15.14 4.85
N LEU A 27 -13.40 16.37 5.16
CA LEU A 27 -12.68 17.31 6.02
C LEU A 27 -13.03 17.15 7.50
N GLU A 28 -14.21 16.59 7.80
CA GLU A 28 -14.61 16.24 9.16
C GLU A 28 -13.70 15.15 9.74
N ILE A 29 -12.93 15.53 10.76
CA ILE A 29 -12.11 14.62 11.57
C ILE A 29 -13.04 13.77 12.42
N ASP A 30 -13.51 12.67 11.86
CA ASP A 30 -14.30 11.68 12.57
C ASP A 30 -13.38 10.51 12.96
N TYR A 31 -13.07 10.40 14.25
CA TYR A 31 -12.22 9.34 14.79
C TYR A 31 -12.80 7.93 14.56
N SER A 32 -14.11 7.84 14.28
CA SER A 32 -14.81 6.60 13.96
C SER A 32 -14.92 6.29 12.46
N LYS A 33 -14.56 7.24 11.56
CA LYS A 33 -14.63 7.00 10.11
C LYS A 33 -13.60 5.95 9.69
N ASN A 34 -14.10 4.95 8.97
CA ASN A 34 -13.30 3.98 8.20
C ASN A 34 -12.42 4.75 7.21
N ILE A 35 -11.09 4.68 7.41
CA ILE A 35 -10.03 5.19 6.50
C ILE A 35 -10.22 4.67 5.07
N THR A 36 -11.01 3.60 4.91
CA THR A 36 -11.15 2.78 3.71
C THR A 36 -12.47 2.91 2.97
N LYS A 37 -13.38 3.85 3.31
CA LYS A 37 -14.63 3.99 2.52
C LYS A 37 -14.38 4.40 1.06
N LYS A 38 -13.27 5.08 0.76
CA LYS A 38 -12.90 5.35 -0.62
C LYS A 38 -12.40 4.10 -1.31
N ASN A 39 -13.26 3.53 -2.15
CA ASN A 39 -12.80 2.60 -3.16
C ASN A 39 -11.83 3.32 -4.11
N PRO A 40 -10.82 2.62 -4.66
CA PRO A 40 -9.89 3.17 -5.65
C PRO A 40 -10.58 3.67 -6.93
N ASP A 41 -11.84 3.29 -7.13
CA ASP A 41 -12.71 3.70 -8.23
C ASP A 41 -13.60 4.91 -7.86
N GLU A 42 -13.54 5.42 -6.63
CA GLU A 42 -14.26 6.65 -6.25
C GLU A 42 -13.48 7.89 -6.73
N HIS A 43 -14.10 8.63 -7.65
CA HIS A 43 -13.46 9.73 -8.38
C HIS A 43 -13.12 10.99 -7.56
N MET A 44 -13.45 11.05 -6.26
CA MET A 44 -13.16 12.24 -5.46
C MET A 44 -11.69 12.29 -5.02
N LEU A 45 -10.88 12.92 -5.87
CA LEU A 45 -9.44 13.11 -5.64
C LEU A 45 -9.19 14.08 -4.46
N SER A 46 -8.22 13.76 -3.60
CA SER A 46 -7.84 14.67 -2.51
C SER A 46 -7.18 15.95 -3.02
N ARG A 47 -7.29 17.06 -2.26
CA ARG A 47 -6.72 18.37 -2.64
C ARG A 47 -5.22 18.29 -2.90
N SER A 48 -4.51 17.52 -2.08
CA SER A 48 -3.06 17.31 -2.20
C SER A 48 -2.71 16.53 -3.46
N PHE A 49 -3.49 15.52 -3.83
CA PHE A 49 -3.33 14.78 -5.08
C PHE A 49 -3.63 15.64 -6.32
N LYS A 50 -4.75 16.39 -6.31
CA LYS A 50 -5.10 17.35 -7.38
C LYS A 50 -4.02 18.40 -7.62
N ARG A 51 -3.47 18.97 -6.54
CA ARG A 51 -2.38 19.95 -6.64
C ARG A 51 -1.16 19.35 -7.35
N LYS A 52 -0.86 18.07 -7.10
CA LYS A 52 0.27 17.38 -7.76
C LYS A 52 -0.05 17.03 -9.21
N LEU A 53 -1.24 16.51 -9.51
CA LEU A 53 -1.69 16.26 -10.90
C LEU A 53 -1.55 17.51 -11.77
N ARG A 54 -1.88 18.68 -11.24
CA ARG A 54 -1.72 19.98 -11.93
C ARG A 54 -0.27 20.43 -12.07
N LYS A 55 0.58 20.12 -11.10
CA LYS A 55 2.02 20.49 -11.11
C LYS A 55 2.83 19.61 -12.06
N GLY A 56 2.27 18.48 -12.48
CA GLY A 56 2.91 17.52 -13.36
C GLY A 56 3.77 16.52 -12.60
N PHE A 57 3.95 15.36 -13.23
CA PHE A 57 4.85 14.31 -12.77
C PHE A 57 6.18 14.53 -13.45
N VAL A 58 7.27 14.46 -12.69
CA VAL A 58 8.62 14.54 -13.27
C VAL A 58 8.93 13.16 -13.87
N PRO A 59 9.06 13.03 -15.21
CA PRO A 59 9.18 11.71 -15.86
C PRO A 59 10.39 10.89 -15.41
N TYR A 60 11.44 11.56 -14.93
CA TYR A 60 12.69 10.92 -14.49
C TYR A 60 12.68 10.45 -13.04
N TRP A 61 11.65 10.81 -12.27
CA TRP A 61 11.59 10.51 -10.83
C TRP A 61 10.52 9.47 -10.49
N HIS A 62 9.62 9.15 -11.42
CA HIS A 62 8.44 8.33 -11.14
C HIS A 62 8.27 7.25 -12.20
N ARG A 63 8.08 6.02 -11.73
CA ARG A 63 7.69 4.88 -12.56
C ARG A 63 6.21 5.01 -12.92
N PRO A 64 5.76 4.49 -14.06
CA PRO A 64 4.34 4.34 -14.38
C PRO A 64 3.59 3.63 -13.24
N LEU A 65 4.22 2.63 -12.62
CA LEU A 65 3.71 1.96 -11.43
C LEU A 65 3.35 2.92 -10.28
N ASP A 66 4.21 3.90 -9.99
CA ASP A 66 4.00 4.81 -8.86
C ASP A 66 2.71 5.62 -9.06
N PHE A 67 2.41 5.98 -10.31
CA PHE A 67 1.13 6.60 -10.67
C PHE A 67 -0.08 5.72 -10.32
N TRP A 68 -0.02 4.43 -10.63
CA TRP A 68 -1.08 3.49 -10.23
C TRP A 68 -1.19 3.41 -8.70
N ILE A 69 -0.07 3.31 -7.99
CA ILE A 69 -0.07 3.24 -6.52
C ILE A 69 -0.72 4.48 -5.92
N TRP A 70 -0.37 5.68 -6.39
CA TRP A 70 -0.97 6.90 -5.86
C TRP A 70 -2.45 7.01 -6.18
N LYS A 71 -2.88 6.61 -7.38
CA LYS A 71 -4.32 6.57 -7.68
C LYS A 71 -5.09 5.71 -6.67
N ASN A 72 -4.50 4.60 -6.21
CA ASN A 72 -5.20 3.58 -5.41
C ASN A 72 -4.97 3.66 -3.88
N TYR A 73 -3.87 4.26 -3.45
CA TYR A 73 -3.37 4.18 -2.06
C TYR A 73 -2.92 5.53 -1.47
N TYR A 74 -2.94 6.63 -2.22
CA TYR A 74 -2.33 7.89 -1.77
C TYR A 74 -2.90 8.42 -0.46
N ASP A 75 -4.23 8.47 -0.33
CA ASP A 75 -4.88 8.99 0.87
C ASP A 75 -4.54 8.11 2.10
N GLN A 76 -4.54 6.77 1.95
CA GLN A 76 -4.22 5.84 3.03
C GLN A 76 -2.75 5.89 3.44
N LEU A 77 -1.83 5.96 2.48
CA LEU A 77 -0.40 6.08 2.73
C LEU A 77 -0.06 7.38 3.46
N LEU A 78 -0.72 8.48 3.08
CA LEU A 78 -0.52 9.77 3.71
C LEU A 78 -1.14 9.85 5.11
N GLU A 79 -2.35 9.32 5.30
CA GLU A 79 -3.06 9.40 6.58
C GLU A 79 -2.41 8.52 7.65
N VAL A 80 -2.12 7.26 7.31
CA VAL A 80 -1.58 6.27 8.24
C VAL A 80 -0.08 6.44 8.38
N PHE A 81 0.68 6.20 7.31
CA PHE A 81 2.13 6.11 7.36
C PHE A 81 2.86 7.46 7.22
N LYS A 82 2.10 8.56 7.06
CA LYS A 82 2.64 9.90 6.75
C LYS A 82 3.57 9.90 5.53
N MET A 83 3.43 8.92 4.65
CA MET A 83 4.24 8.78 3.46
C MET A 83 3.73 9.75 2.41
N SER A 84 4.55 10.76 2.13
CA SER A 84 4.28 11.68 1.06
C SER A 84 4.61 11.06 -0.30
N TYR A 85 4.07 11.67 -1.35
CA TYR A 85 4.38 11.32 -2.73
C TYR A 85 5.88 11.25 -3.02
N ASP A 86 6.63 12.26 -2.55
CA ASP A 86 8.07 12.35 -2.82
C ASP A 86 8.86 11.36 -1.96
N SER A 87 8.23 10.59 -1.07
CA SER A 87 8.86 9.62 -0.16
C SER A 87 8.66 8.17 -0.60
N PHE A 88 7.60 7.88 -1.37
CA PHE A 88 7.30 6.53 -1.83
C PHE A 88 8.31 6.09 -2.90
N GLY A 89 8.94 4.93 -2.72
CA GLY A 89 9.94 4.40 -3.67
C GLY A 89 11.31 5.06 -3.59
N ASN A 90 11.55 5.98 -2.64
CA ASN A 90 12.87 6.56 -2.42
C ASN A 90 13.81 5.55 -1.75
N VAL A 91 14.50 4.76 -2.56
CA VAL A 91 15.59 3.91 -2.11
C VAL A 91 16.92 4.58 -2.42
N SER A 92 17.89 4.46 -1.49
CA SER A 92 19.25 4.94 -1.72
C SER A 92 19.84 4.36 -3.00
N VAL A 93 20.43 5.21 -3.84
CA VAL A 93 21.12 4.81 -5.08
C VAL A 93 22.19 3.75 -4.82
N MET A 94 22.86 3.81 -3.66
CA MET A 94 23.86 2.81 -3.27
C MET A 94 23.24 1.43 -3.04
N LEU A 95 22.06 1.35 -2.43
CA LEU A 95 21.35 0.09 -2.22
C LEU A 95 20.87 -0.50 -3.56
N LEU A 96 20.36 0.35 -4.45
CA LEU A 96 19.98 -0.08 -5.81
C LEU A 96 21.18 -0.59 -6.60
N ALA A 97 22.34 0.09 -6.52
CA ALA A 97 23.56 -0.37 -7.17
C ALA A 97 24.05 -1.69 -6.60
N ARG A 98 24.01 -1.86 -5.27
CA ARG A 98 24.37 -3.10 -4.58
C ARG A 98 23.44 -4.25 -4.97
N LEU A 99 22.13 -4.02 -5.00
CA LEU A 99 21.16 -5.01 -5.45
C LEU A 99 21.43 -5.41 -6.91
N LYS A 100 21.59 -4.44 -7.82
CA LYS A 100 21.94 -4.70 -9.22
C LYS A 100 23.22 -5.53 -9.37
N TYR A 101 24.20 -5.31 -8.50
CA TYR A 101 25.41 -6.13 -8.48
C TYR A 101 25.13 -7.56 -8.00
N LEU A 102 24.41 -7.74 -6.90
CA LEU A 102 24.09 -9.06 -6.34
C LEU A 102 23.26 -9.90 -7.32
N VAL A 103 22.28 -9.28 -7.98
CA VAL A 103 21.40 -9.93 -8.95
C VAL A 103 22.16 -10.57 -10.10
N ARG A 104 23.33 -10.02 -10.49
CA ARG A 104 24.17 -10.60 -11.54
C ARG A 104 24.78 -11.95 -11.16
N HIS A 105 24.88 -12.25 -9.86
CA HIS A 105 25.44 -13.50 -9.34
C HIS A 105 24.36 -14.54 -9.01
N LEU A 106 23.09 -14.18 -9.10
CA LEU A 106 21.98 -15.09 -8.84
C LEU A 106 21.67 -15.95 -10.07
N PRO A 107 21.05 -17.14 -9.89
CA PRO A 107 20.61 -17.99 -10.99
C PRO A 107 19.69 -17.23 -11.97
N ARG A 108 19.84 -17.51 -13.27
CA ARG A 108 19.09 -16.80 -14.33
C ARG A 108 17.59 -17.11 -14.34
N ASP A 109 17.20 -18.22 -13.73
CA ASP A 109 15.82 -18.68 -13.54
C ASP A 109 15.15 -18.04 -12.32
N LEU A 110 15.90 -17.35 -11.46
CA LEU A 110 15.34 -16.63 -10.32
C LEU A 110 14.52 -15.43 -10.78
N ARG A 111 13.21 -15.48 -10.52
CA ARG A 111 12.30 -14.34 -10.69
C ARG A 111 12.22 -13.56 -9.40
N MET A 112 12.52 -12.27 -9.48
CA MET A 112 12.32 -11.34 -8.36
C MET A 112 11.04 -10.56 -8.54
N TYR A 113 10.38 -10.30 -7.43
CA TYR A 113 9.18 -9.49 -7.33
C TYR A 113 9.41 -8.38 -6.30
N GLU A 114 8.79 -7.23 -6.53
CA GLU A 114 8.80 -6.08 -5.63
C GLU A 114 7.42 -5.94 -4.98
N SER A 115 7.38 -5.57 -3.71
CA SER A 115 6.14 -5.24 -3.01
C SER A 115 6.42 -4.23 -1.90
N SER A 116 5.36 -3.68 -1.29
CA SER A 116 5.44 -2.71 -0.19
C SER A 116 4.71 -3.26 1.03
N ILE A 117 5.38 -3.13 2.19
CA ILE A 117 4.85 -3.54 3.50
C ILE A 117 3.62 -2.70 3.84
N GLU A 118 3.71 -1.39 3.60
CA GLU A 118 2.63 -0.43 3.88
C GLU A 118 1.39 -0.74 3.05
N ILE A 119 1.56 -1.06 1.76
CA ILE A 119 0.45 -1.48 0.89
C ILE A 119 -0.13 -2.81 1.38
N CYS A 120 0.70 -3.79 1.75
CA CYS A 120 0.23 -5.07 2.29
C CYS A 120 -0.59 -4.87 3.56
N LEU A 121 -0.12 -4.05 4.49
CA LEU A 121 -0.83 -3.67 5.71
C LEU A 121 -2.17 -2.97 5.42
N ILE A 122 -2.23 -2.09 4.42
CA ILE A 122 -3.49 -1.48 3.98
C ILE A 122 -4.45 -2.55 3.44
N GLU A 123 -3.97 -3.51 2.67
CA GLU A 123 -4.80 -4.58 2.10
C GLU A 123 -5.30 -5.55 3.18
N LEU A 124 -4.49 -5.89 4.18
CA LEU A 124 -4.91 -6.65 5.36
C LEU A 124 -6.01 -5.91 6.14
N TYR A 125 -5.88 -4.59 6.26
CA TYR A 125 -6.91 -3.76 6.90
C TYR A 125 -8.19 -3.68 6.07
N ARG A 126 -8.09 -3.55 4.74
CA ARG A 126 -9.25 -3.58 3.82
C ARG A 126 -10.02 -4.90 3.91
N ALA A 127 -9.30 -6.02 4.05
CA ALA A 127 -9.90 -7.33 4.28
C ALA A 127 -10.43 -7.55 5.70
N ARG A 128 -10.32 -6.55 6.59
CA ARG A 128 -10.73 -6.61 8.01
C ARG A 128 -10.01 -7.69 8.82
N ILE A 129 -8.83 -8.12 8.36
CA ILE A 129 -7.97 -9.04 9.12
C ILE A 129 -7.34 -8.29 10.29
N ILE A 130 -6.87 -7.07 10.04
CA ILE A 130 -6.29 -6.18 11.06
C ILE A 130 -7.16 -4.95 11.30
N THR A 131 -6.96 -4.27 12.43
CA THR A 131 -7.74 -3.06 12.79
C THR A 131 -6.95 -1.77 12.57
N LYS A 132 -7.68 -0.65 12.41
CA LYS A 132 -7.08 0.70 12.34
C LYS A 132 -6.25 1.02 13.58
N SER A 133 -6.71 0.61 14.76
CA SER A 133 -5.98 0.86 16.00
C SER A 133 -4.63 0.17 15.98
N THR A 134 -4.58 -1.08 15.53
CA THR A 134 -3.33 -1.86 15.45
C THR A 134 -2.35 -1.22 14.47
N LEU A 135 -2.82 -0.70 13.33
CA LEU A 135 -1.98 0.04 12.38
C LEU A 135 -1.38 1.31 12.98
N LEU A 136 -2.17 2.07 13.73
CA LEU A 136 -1.68 3.30 14.38
C LEU A 136 -0.69 2.98 15.51
N GLN A 137 -0.93 1.91 16.27
CA GLN A 137 -0.01 1.44 17.31
C GLN A 137 1.31 0.92 16.74
N LEU A 138 1.32 0.37 15.52
CA LEU A 138 2.54 -0.07 14.84
C LEU A 138 3.52 1.10 14.58
N LEU A 139 3.01 2.32 14.45
CA LEU A 139 3.80 3.53 14.24
C LEU A 139 4.36 4.12 15.54
N ASP A 140 3.82 3.71 16.69
CA ASP A 140 4.30 4.10 18.00
C ASP A 140 5.40 3.14 18.47
N LEU A 141 6.59 3.67 18.77
CA LEU A 141 7.77 2.87 19.12
C LEU A 141 7.54 2.01 20.37
N GLU A 142 6.75 2.47 21.33
CA GLU A 142 6.49 1.74 22.58
C GLU A 142 5.45 0.63 22.38
N LEU A 143 4.45 0.87 21.52
CA LEU A 143 3.35 -0.06 21.27
C LEU A 143 3.61 -0.98 20.09
N ALA A 144 4.63 -0.71 19.27
CA ALA A 144 4.95 -1.49 18.08
C ALA A 144 5.13 -3.00 18.35
N PRO A 145 5.79 -3.47 19.42
CA PRO A 145 5.90 -4.90 19.68
C PRO A 145 4.53 -5.58 19.87
N ALA A 146 3.67 -4.99 20.69
CA ALA A 146 2.31 -5.51 20.91
C ALA A 146 1.47 -5.46 19.62
N ALA A 147 1.60 -4.40 18.84
CA ALA A 147 0.92 -4.29 17.56
C ALA A 147 1.38 -5.37 16.55
N ARG A 148 2.68 -5.67 16.49
CA ARG A 148 3.23 -6.76 15.66
C ARG A 148 2.67 -8.11 16.09
N GLU A 149 2.65 -8.40 17.38
CA GLU A 149 2.07 -9.63 17.91
C GLU A 149 0.61 -9.80 17.48
N MET A 150 -0.20 -8.75 17.67
CA MET A 150 -1.61 -8.77 17.24
C MET A 150 -1.76 -9.00 15.74
N ILE A 151 -0.96 -8.33 14.90
CA ILE A 151 -1.01 -8.51 13.44
C ILE A 151 -0.65 -9.93 13.06
N VAL A 152 0.41 -10.49 13.64
CA VAL A 152 0.87 -11.85 13.35
C VAL A 152 -0.19 -12.88 13.75
N GLN A 153 -0.78 -12.76 14.95
CA GLN A 153 -1.86 -13.63 15.41
C GLN A 153 -3.10 -13.53 14.51
N GLN A 154 -3.46 -12.31 14.08
CA GLN A 154 -4.59 -12.10 13.16
C GLN A 154 -4.34 -12.74 11.79
N ILE A 155 -3.11 -12.64 11.27
CA ILE A 155 -2.73 -13.30 10.02
C ILE A 155 -2.77 -14.82 10.19
N GLU A 156 -2.20 -15.36 11.27
CA GLU A 156 -2.19 -16.79 11.58
C GLU A 156 -3.61 -17.38 11.57
N GLN A 157 -4.55 -16.72 12.26
CA GLN A 157 -5.95 -17.13 12.36
C GLN A 157 -6.73 -17.08 11.04
N ASN A 158 -6.33 -16.24 10.10
CA ASN A 158 -7.09 -15.99 8.85
C ASN A 158 -6.45 -16.62 7.60
N MET A 159 -5.18 -17.04 7.66
CA MET A 159 -4.41 -17.42 6.48
C MET A 159 -3.82 -18.84 6.52
N ASP A 160 -4.26 -19.68 7.46
CA ASP A 160 -3.76 -21.06 7.66
C ASP A 160 -2.23 -21.11 7.71
N ILE A 161 -1.61 -20.09 8.32
CA ILE A 161 -0.17 -20.04 8.57
C ILE A 161 0.06 -20.59 9.97
N PHE A 162 1.16 -21.32 10.17
CA PHE A 162 1.58 -21.77 11.50
C PHE A 162 2.95 -21.15 11.80
N ILE A 163 3.09 -20.56 12.99
CA ILE A 163 4.31 -19.86 13.40
C ILE A 163 4.80 -20.46 14.72
N TYR A 164 6.06 -20.88 14.78
CA TYR A 164 6.66 -21.37 16.02
C TYR A 164 6.85 -20.24 17.02
N GLU A 165 6.74 -20.54 18.32
CA GLU A 165 6.89 -19.55 19.39
C GLU A 165 8.21 -18.77 19.31
N ASN A 166 9.32 -19.45 19.00
CA ASN A 166 10.64 -18.80 18.85
C ASN A 166 10.68 -17.81 17.66
N ASP A 167 10.00 -18.16 16.57
CA ASP A 167 9.93 -17.30 15.37
C ASP A 167 9.02 -16.10 15.64
N LEU A 168 7.89 -16.33 16.31
CA LEU A 168 6.98 -15.28 16.76
C LEU A 168 7.72 -14.26 17.63
N ASP A 169 8.47 -14.74 18.62
CA ASP A 169 9.29 -13.90 19.50
C ASP A 169 10.29 -13.05 18.72
N THR A 170 10.91 -13.63 17.69
CA THR A 170 11.87 -12.96 16.82
C THR A 170 11.20 -11.88 15.97
N ILE A 171 10.03 -12.19 15.40
CA ILE A 171 9.21 -11.28 14.60
C ILE A 171 8.75 -10.08 15.42
N ILE A 172 8.30 -10.30 16.66
CA ILE A 172 7.82 -9.23 17.55
C ILE A 172 8.97 -8.27 17.92
N LYS A 173 10.11 -8.82 18.34
CA LYS A 173 11.25 -8.04 18.84
C LYS A 173 11.99 -7.27 17.74
N ASN A 174 12.05 -7.81 16.53
CA ASN A 174 12.82 -7.23 15.43
C ASN A 174 11.91 -6.75 14.28
N GLY A 175 11.88 -5.43 14.05
CA GLY A 175 11.11 -4.83 12.95
C GLY A 175 11.47 -5.37 11.56
N GLN A 176 12.75 -5.68 11.29
CA GLN A 176 13.15 -6.24 10.00
C GLN A 176 12.66 -7.68 9.80
N ALA A 177 12.56 -8.46 10.89
CA ALA A 177 11.99 -9.79 10.84
C ALA A 177 10.49 -9.72 10.57
N PHE A 178 9.79 -8.78 11.19
CA PHE A 178 8.39 -8.47 10.89
C PHE A 178 8.17 -8.06 9.43
N ASP A 179 8.98 -7.15 8.90
CA ASP A 179 8.92 -6.72 7.50
C ASP A 179 9.10 -7.92 6.55
N SER A 180 10.07 -8.78 6.86
CA SER A 180 10.33 -10.01 6.08
C SER A 180 9.17 -10.99 6.16
N PHE A 181 8.52 -11.12 7.32
CA PHE A 181 7.31 -11.92 7.50
C PHE A 181 6.16 -11.37 6.66
N ILE A 182 5.90 -10.06 6.68
CA ILE A 182 4.85 -9.44 5.86
C ILE A 182 5.10 -9.66 4.37
N LEU A 183 6.35 -9.51 3.90
CA LEU A 183 6.71 -9.82 2.51
C LEU A 183 6.52 -11.31 2.17
N SER A 184 6.76 -12.21 3.13
CA SER A 184 6.50 -13.64 2.95
C SER A 184 5.01 -13.94 2.78
N VAL A 185 4.14 -13.22 3.50
CA VAL A 185 2.68 -13.29 3.33
C VAL A 185 2.25 -12.81 1.93
N VAL A 186 2.88 -11.76 1.40
CA VAL A 186 2.68 -11.35 -0.01
C VAL A 186 3.09 -12.47 -0.98
N GLY A 187 4.24 -13.09 -0.74
CA GLY A 187 4.72 -14.22 -1.53
C GLY A 187 3.77 -15.42 -1.52
N GLN A 188 3.20 -15.76 -0.36
CA GLN A 188 2.17 -16.79 -0.24
C GLN A 188 0.93 -16.44 -1.09
N ARG A 189 0.46 -15.18 -1.01
CA ARG A 189 -0.67 -14.72 -1.83
C ARG A 189 -0.40 -14.80 -3.33
N MET A 190 0.82 -14.49 -3.77
CA MET A 190 1.23 -14.68 -5.15
C MET A 190 1.09 -16.15 -5.60
N LEU A 191 1.54 -17.11 -4.77
CA LEU A 191 1.42 -18.54 -5.07
C LEU A 191 -0.04 -19.02 -5.11
N MET A 192 -0.94 -18.36 -4.37
CA MET A 192 -2.37 -18.64 -4.34
C MET A 192 -3.17 -17.87 -5.41
N ASN A 193 -2.52 -17.16 -6.34
CA ASN A 193 -3.16 -16.26 -7.32
C ASN A 193 -4.04 -15.16 -6.68
N GLY A 194 -3.79 -14.82 -5.42
CA GLY A 194 -4.48 -13.76 -4.68
C GLY A 194 -3.81 -12.41 -4.88
N LEU A 195 -3.60 -12.00 -6.13
CA LEU A 195 -3.00 -10.71 -6.45
C LEU A 195 -4.02 -9.74 -7.03
N ARG A 196 -3.82 -8.46 -6.76
CA ARG A 196 -4.58 -7.41 -7.40
C ARG A 196 -4.03 -7.13 -8.79
N GLU A 197 -4.93 -6.98 -9.76
CA GLU A 197 -4.54 -6.66 -11.13
C GLU A 197 -3.96 -5.25 -11.23
N ILE A 198 -2.76 -5.17 -11.80
CA ILE A 198 -2.11 -3.92 -12.17
C ILE A 198 -2.22 -3.81 -13.69
N PRO A 199 -2.69 -2.67 -14.23
CA PRO A 199 -2.77 -2.47 -15.67
C PRO A 199 -1.41 -2.63 -16.35
N GLU A 200 -1.40 -3.10 -17.60
CA GLU A 200 -0.16 -3.37 -18.36
C GLU A 200 0.79 -2.15 -18.44
N TRP A 201 0.23 -0.94 -18.50
CA TRP A 201 1.02 0.30 -18.52
C TRP A 201 1.73 0.58 -17.19
N GLY A 202 1.29 0.00 -16.08
CA GLY A 202 1.95 0.10 -14.77
C GLY A 202 3.18 -0.81 -14.66
N THR A 203 3.24 -1.86 -15.47
CA THR A 203 4.32 -2.88 -15.47
C THR A 203 5.28 -2.75 -16.65
N SER A 204 5.12 -1.72 -17.50
CA SER A 204 5.86 -1.56 -18.77
C SER A 204 7.39 -1.51 -18.63
N ASP A 205 7.89 -1.14 -17.46
CA ASP A 205 9.32 -0.92 -17.21
C ASP A 205 10.06 -2.19 -16.75
N GLY A 206 9.41 -3.36 -16.82
CA GLY A 206 9.96 -4.63 -16.33
C GLY A 206 9.94 -4.76 -14.81
N ALA A 207 9.18 -3.90 -14.11
CA ALA A 207 8.95 -4.00 -12.69
C ALA A 207 7.89 -5.08 -12.40
N ASN A 208 8.32 -6.19 -11.81
CA ASN A 208 7.43 -7.24 -11.31
C ASN A 208 6.85 -6.83 -9.94
N PHE A 209 6.10 -5.74 -9.90
CA PHE A 209 5.47 -5.29 -8.67
C PHE A 209 4.19 -6.07 -8.42
N ILE A 210 4.02 -6.52 -7.18
CA ILE A 210 2.86 -7.32 -6.78
C ILE A 210 2.18 -6.69 -5.57
N VAL A 211 0.85 -6.68 -5.62
CA VAL A 211 -0.01 -6.24 -4.53
C VAL A 211 -0.91 -7.41 -4.13
N PRO A 212 -0.87 -7.86 -2.87
CA PRO A 212 -1.75 -8.93 -2.43
C PRO A 212 -3.20 -8.44 -2.40
N SER A 213 -4.13 -9.32 -2.74
CA SER A 213 -5.55 -9.14 -2.43
C SER A 213 -5.91 -10.11 -1.32
N PHE A 214 -6.46 -9.58 -0.22
CA PHE A 214 -6.96 -10.40 0.87
C PHE A 214 -8.49 -10.47 0.94
N LEU A 215 -9.18 -9.74 0.07
CA LEU A 215 -10.63 -9.84 -0.08
C LEU A 215 -10.95 -11.24 -0.62
N ALA A 216 -11.82 -11.96 0.07
CA ALA A 216 -12.27 -13.27 -0.38
C ALA A 216 -12.81 -13.14 -1.82
N GLN A 217 -12.29 -13.95 -2.74
CA GLN A 217 -13.01 -14.26 -3.96
C GLN A 217 -14.19 -15.14 -3.54
N GLY A 218 -15.29 -14.48 -3.15
CA GLY A 218 -16.61 -15.09 -2.99
C GLY A 218 -17.37 -15.02 -4.30
#